data_AF-A0A3B9NLJ6-F1
#
_entry.id   AF-A0A3B9NLJ6-F1
#
_cell.length_a   1.000
_cell.length_b   1.000
_cell.length_c   1.000
_cell.angle_alpha   90.00
_cell.angle_beta   90.00
_cell.angle_gamma   90.00
#
_symmetry.space_group_name_H-M   'P 1'
#
loop_
_entity.id
_entity.type
_entity.pdbx_description
1 polymer ?
#
loop_
_entity_poly.entity_id
_entity_poly.type
_entity_poly.pdbx_seq_one_letter_code
_entity_poly.pdbx_strand_id
1 'polypeptide(L)'
;DATPKESSLFYSRPKGEYKGDETKNLLLDFYVINTKLAPDGNKVIADINGQTFTLDKWGPYEIKGLPMGNNKVKLTLVDKDGNAVTGDNVSVERDIKLSEK
;
A
#
# COMPACT_ATOMS: atom_id res chain seq x y z
N ASP A 1 -17.50 -0.22 -20.08
CA ASP A 1 -16.12 0.12 -19.69
C ASP A 1 -15.91 -0.10 -18.21
N ALA A 2 -14.86 -0.83 -17.83
CA ALA A 2 -14.49 -1.12 -16.45
C ALA A 2 -13.38 -0.20 -15.91
N THR A 3 -12.97 0.81 -16.69
CA THR A 3 -11.93 1.75 -16.29
C THR A 3 -12.49 2.75 -15.25
N PRO A 4 -11.83 2.92 -14.09
CA PRO A 4 -12.24 3.93 -13.11
C PRO A 4 -12.24 5.32 -13.74
N LYS A 5 -13.26 6.12 -13.41
CA LYS A 5 -13.35 7.54 -13.81
C LYS A 5 -12.84 8.50 -12.74
N GLU A 6 -12.82 8.04 -11.49
CA GLU A 6 -12.34 8.80 -10.33
C GLU A 6 -10.95 8.34 -9.92
N SER A 7 -10.35 9.04 -8.95
CA SER A 7 -9.08 8.64 -8.34
C SER A 7 -9.21 7.25 -7.74
N SER A 8 -8.24 6.38 -7.98
CA SER A 8 -8.28 5.00 -7.50
C SER A 8 -6.91 4.45 -7.19
N LEU A 9 -6.86 3.47 -6.30
CA LEU A 9 -5.69 2.81 -5.75
C LEU A 9 -5.85 1.30 -5.88
N PHE A 10 -4.88 0.66 -6.51
CA PHE A 10 -4.86 -0.79 -6.71
C PHE A 10 -3.61 -1.39 -6.09
N TYR A 11 -3.81 -2.28 -5.14
CA TYR A 11 -2.73 -2.96 -4.44
C TYR A 11 -2.10 -4.06 -5.32
N SER A 12 -0.79 -4.05 -5.48
CA SER A 12 -0.03 -5.04 -6.24
C SER A 12 0.65 -6.06 -5.31
N ARG A 13 1.47 -5.56 -4.37
CA ARG A 13 2.33 -6.34 -3.47
C ARG A 13 2.55 -5.60 -2.15
N PRO A 14 2.91 -6.30 -1.06
CA PRO A 14 3.14 -7.75 -0.92
C PRO A 14 1.86 -8.61 -0.84
N LYS A 15 1.94 -9.89 -1.23
CA LYS A 15 0.80 -10.82 -1.20
C LYS A 15 1.22 -12.24 -0.86
N GLY A 16 0.37 -12.98 -0.15
CA GLY A 16 0.59 -14.40 0.14
C GLY A 16 1.63 -14.65 1.24
N GLU A 17 2.40 -15.72 1.09
CA GLU A 17 3.44 -16.14 2.03
C GLU A 17 4.83 -15.91 1.45
N TYR A 18 5.75 -15.37 2.27
CA TYR A 18 7.16 -15.16 1.98
C TYR A 18 8.00 -16.04 2.91
N LYS A 19 9.03 -16.71 2.38
CA LYS A 19 9.83 -17.70 3.13
C LYS A 19 11.32 -17.40 3.11
N GLY A 20 12.00 -17.70 4.21
CA GLY A 20 13.46 -17.60 4.30
C GLY A 20 13.98 -16.21 3.92
N ASP A 21 14.87 -16.13 2.93
CA ASP A 21 15.49 -14.86 2.54
C ASP A 21 14.51 -13.82 1.97
N GLU A 22 13.37 -14.25 1.43
CA GLU A 22 12.33 -13.35 0.90
C GLU A 22 11.67 -12.50 2.01
N THR A 23 11.77 -12.93 3.26
CA THR A 23 11.20 -12.22 4.42
C THR A 23 11.98 -10.96 4.80
N LYS A 24 13.21 -10.80 4.29
CA LYS A 24 14.13 -9.71 4.69
C LYS A 24 13.73 -8.36 4.12
N ASN A 25 13.26 -8.33 2.87
CA ASN A 25 12.85 -7.12 2.17
C ASN A 25 11.63 -7.44 1.31
N LEU A 26 10.49 -6.85 1.65
CA LEU A 26 9.26 -7.02 0.87
C LEU A 26 9.01 -5.80 -0.01
N LEU A 27 8.76 -6.03 -1.30
CA LEU A 27 8.30 -4.99 -2.20
C LEU A 27 6.87 -4.58 -1.85
N LEU A 28 6.70 -3.31 -1.47
CA LEU A 28 5.43 -2.63 -1.46
C LEU A 28 5.23 -1.94 -2.81
N ASP A 29 4.19 -2.37 -3.53
CA ASP A 29 3.88 -1.91 -4.88
C ASP A 29 2.37 -1.72 -5.04
N PHE A 30 1.98 -0.68 -5.76
CA PHE A 30 0.60 -0.29 -6.00
C PHE A 30 0.52 0.60 -7.24
N TYR A 31 -0.69 0.75 -7.78
CA TYR A 31 -0.99 1.63 -8.90
C TYR A 31 -2.01 2.66 -8.46
N VAL A 32 -1.84 3.90 -8.93
CA VAL A 32 -2.86 4.94 -8.82
C VAL A 32 -3.40 5.29 -10.21
N ILE A 33 -4.70 5.51 -10.31
CA ILE A 33 -5.40 5.86 -11.55
C ILE A 33 -6.09 7.21 -11.37
N ASN A 34 -6.09 8.03 -12.42
CA ASN A 34 -6.68 9.38 -12.46
C ASN A 34 -6.17 10.35 -11.38
N THR A 35 -4.96 10.11 -10.85
CA THR A 35 -4.32 10.98 -9.88
C THR A 35 -2.81 10.87 -9.93
N LYS A 36 -2.12 11.80 -9.27
CA LYS A 36 -0.68 11.78 -9.03
C LYS A 36 -0.44 12.00 -7.55
N LEU A 37 0.65 11.42 -7.04
CA LEU A 37 1.07 11.66 -5.67
C LEU A 37 1.98 12.89 -5.60
N ALA A 38 1.79 13.74 -4.59
CA ALA A 38 2.62 14.90 -4.33
C ALA A 38 2.59 15.32 -2.85
N PRO A 39 3.65 16.00 -2.33
CA PRO A 39 3.70 16.49 -0.95
C PRO A 39 2.55 17.44 -0.57
N ASP A 40 2.00 18.17 -1.52
CA ASP A 40 0.90 19.14 -1.38
C ASP A 40 -0.40 18.68 -2.09
N GLY A 41 -0.45 17.43 -2.55
CA GLY A 41 -1.59 16.85 -3.24
C GLY A 41 -2.05 15.54 -2.60
N ASN A 42 -2.59 14.65 -3.43
CA ASN A 42 -3.01 13.32 -2.99
C ASN A 42 -1.80 12.48 -2.56
N LYS A 43 -2.01 11.60 -1.58
CA LYS A 43 -0.97 10.75 -0.96
C LYS A 43 -1.54 9.38 -0.68
N VAL A 44 -0.68 8.39 -0.48
CA VAL A 44 -1.08 7.09 0.05
C VAL A 44 -0.62 6.99 1.49
N ILE A 45 -1.53 6.70 2.40
CA ILE A 45 -1.20 6.27 3.76
C ILE A 45 -1.05 4.75 3.75
N ALA A 46 0.17 4.29 4.02
CA ALA A 46 0.46 2.89 4.25
C ALA A 46 0.44 2.62 5.76
N ASP A 47 -0.56 1.88 6.23
CA ASP A 47 -0.67 1.34 7.57
C ASP A 47 -0.15 -0.10 7.55
N ILE A 48 0.94 -0.35 8.27
CA ILE A 48 1.62 -1.64 8.36
C ILE A 48 1.60 -2.04 9.84
N ASN A 49 0.77 -3.02 10.19
CA ASN A 49 0.54 -3.46 11.57
C ASN A 49 0.25 -2.31 12.57
N GLY A 50 -0.48 -1.27 12.16
CA GLY A 50 -0.81 -0.11 12.98
C GLY A 50 0.22 1.02 12.94
N GLN A 51 1.36 0.83 12.26
CA GLN A 51 2.33 1.89 12.01
C GLN A 51 2.06 2.54 10.66
N THR A 52 1.88 3.87 10.65
CA THR A 52 1.52 4.61 9.44
C THR A 52 2.72 5.31 8.81
N PHE A 53 2.73 5.30 7.47
CA PHE A 53 3.70 5.98 6.63
C PHE A 53 2.98 6.74 5.53
N THR A 54 3.41 7.98 5.28
CA THR A 54 2.88 8.80 4.18
C THR A 54 3.76 8.65 2.95
N LEU A 55 3.16 8.18 1.85
CA LEU A 55 3.79 8.02 0.56
C LEU A 55 3.26 9.10 -0.39
N ASP A 56 4.09 10.11 -0.65
CA ASP A 56 3.76 11.26 -1.51
C ASP A 56 4.39 11.16 -2.90
N LYS A 57 5.07 10.06 -3.20
CA LYS A 57 5.65 9.75 -4.50
C LYS A 57 5.18 8.36 -4.95
N TRP A 58 4.78 8.24 -6.21
CA TRP A 58 4.48 6.94 -6.76
C TRP A 58 5.77 6.24 -7.21
N GLY A 59 6.03 5.05 -6.68
CA GLY A 59 7.21 4.25 -7.01
C GLY A 59 7.30 2.99 -6.14
N PRO A 60 8.33 2.16 -6.35
CA PRO A 60 8.57 0.97 -5.53
C PRO A 60 9.06 1.36 -4.14
N TYR A 61 8.52 0.72 -3.11
CA TYR A 61 8.96 0.86 -1.73
C TYR A 61 9.38 -0.49 -1.15
N GLU A 62 10.28 -0.48 -0.17
CA GLU A 62 10.69 -1.68 0.56
C GLU A 62 10.16 -1.64 1.99
N ILE A 63 9.49 -2.70 2.42
CA ILE A 63 9.17 -2.94 3.81
C ILE A 63 10.27 -3.83 4.39
N LYS A 64 10.86 -3.40 5.51
CA LYS A 64 11.92 -4.12 6.23
C LYS A 64 11.54 -4.31 7.68
N GLY A 65 12.07 -5.36 8.29
CA GLY A 65 11.90 -5.61 9.73
C GLY A 65 10.49 -6.02 10.14
N LEU A 66 9.69 -6.58 9.23
CA LEU A 66 8.43 -7.20 9.60
C LEU A 66 8.68 -8.42 10.50
N PRO A 67 7.86 -8.64 11.54
CA PRO A 67 7.94 -9.86 12.34
C PRO A 67 7.51 -11.08 11.52
N MET A 68 8.04 -12.26 11.89
CA MET A 68 7.52 -13.54 11.40
C MET A 68 6.05 -13.73 11.81
N GLY A 69 5.31 -14.50 11.03
CA GLY A 69 3.88 -14.73 11.19
C GLY A 69 3.02 -13.81 10.32
N ASN A 70 1.79 -13.58 10.77
CA ASN A 70 0.81 -12.80 10.01
C ASN A 70 1.07 -11.30 10.18
N ASN A 71 1.07 -10.60 9.06
CA ASN A 71 1.22 -9.15 8.97
C ASN A 71 0.10 -8.57 8.12
N LYS A 72 -0.31 -7.36 8.43
CA LYS A 72 -1.39 -6.65 7.75
C LYS A 72 -0.86 -5.36 7.14
N VAL A 73 -1.16 -5.15 5.86
CA VAL A 73 -0.86 -3.93 5.12
C VAL A 73 -2.15 -3.34 4.59
N LYS A 74 -2.43 -2.10 4.97
CA LYS A 74 -3.55 -1.32 4.45
C LYS A 74 -3.03 -0.08 3.76
N LEU A 75 -3.48 0.14 2.53
CA LEU A 75 -3.19 1.35 1.78
C LEU A 75 -4.46 2.17 1.62
N THR A 76 -4.39 3.47 1.88
CA THR A 76 -5.51 4.41 1.71
C THR A 76 -5.06 5.61 0.89
N LEU A 77 -5.74 5.91 -0.20
CA LEU A 77 -5.53 7.13 -0.97
C LEU A 77 -6.25 8.30 -0.28
N VAL A 78 -5.50 9.33 0.09
CA VAL A 78 -5.99 10.51 0.80
C VAL A 78 -5.70 11.79 0.02
N ASP A 79 -6.49 12.82 0.26
CA ASP A 79 -6.28 14.17 -0.25
C ASP A 79 -5.17 14.92 0.54
N LYS A 80 -4.93 16.18 0.15
CA LYS A 80 -3.93 17.05 0.79
C LYS A 80 -4.18 17.30 2.28
N ASP A 81 -5.44 17.19 2.72
CA ASP A 81 -5.88 17.44 4.10
C ASP A 81 -5.91 16.13 4.92
N GLY A 82 -5.55 15.00 4.30
CA GLY A 82 -5.50 13.69 4.94
C GLY A 82 -6.84 12.95 4.95
N ASN A 83 -7.87 13.45 4.26
CA ASN A 83 -9.15 12.76 4.16
C ASN A 83 -9.09 11.71 3.04
N ALA A 84 -9.72 10.56 3.24
CA ALA A 84 -9.85 9.58 2.17
C ALA A 84 -10.57 10.20 0.96
N VAL A 85 -10.04 9.97 -0.25
CA VAL A 85 -10.73 10.44 -1.47
C VAL A 85 -12.03 9.65 -1.68
N THR A 86 -12.91 10.11 -2.56
CA THR A 86 -14.10 9.34 -2.96
C THR A 86 -13.81 8.42 -4.14
N GLY A 87 -14.55 7.32 -4.25
CA GLY A 87 -14.48 6.39 -5.38
C GLY A 87 -14.49 4.92 -4.97
N ASP A 88 -14.54 4.03 -5.96
CA ASP A 88 -14.73 2.58 -5.72
C ASP A 88 -13.50 1.88 -5.14
N ASN A 89 -12.29 2.39 -5.40
CA ASN A 89 -11.03 1.77 -4.98
C ASN A 89 -10.13 2.78 -4.28
N VAL A 90 -10.45 3.11 -3.03
CA VAL A 90 -9.71 4.14 -2.25
C VAL A 90 -8.88 3.53 -1.12
N SER A 91 -9.41 2.49 -0.49
CA SER A 91 -8.76 1.79 0.61
C SER A 91 -8.74 0.29 0.31
N VAL A 92 -7.59 -0.33 0.51
CA VAL A 92 -7.38 -1.74 0.25
C VAL A 92 -6.46 -2.34 1.31
N GLU A 93 -6.83 -3.52 1.80
CA GLU A 93 -6.10 -4.24 2.84
C GLU A 93 -5.69 -5.62 2.34
N ARG A 94 -4.52 -6.07 2.80
CA ARG A 94 -3.97 -7.40 2.54
C ARG A 94 -3.31 -7.96 3.80
N ASP A 95 -3.61 -9.22 4.07
CA ASP A 95 -2.84 -10.04 4.98
C ASP A 95 -1.73 -10.77 4.21
N ILE A 96 -0.55 -10.80 4.80
CA ILE A 96 0.62 -11.55 4.31
C ILE A 96 1.20 -12.37 5.45
N LYS A 97 1.92 -13.44 5.12
CA LYS A 97 2.59 -14.29 6.11
C LYS A 97 4.08 -14.35 5.83
N LEU A 98 4.88 -14.14 6.86
CA LEU A 98 6.32 -14.41 6.84
C LEU A 98 6.57 -15.70 7.60
N SER A 99 7.31 -16.63 7.02
CA SER A 99 7.69 -17.88 7.68
C SER A 99 9.15 -18.21 7.48
N GLU A 100 9.67 -18.98 8.44
CA GLU A 100 10.96 -19.64 8.27
C GLU A 100 10.90 -20.62 7.09
N LYS A 101 12.09 -21.03 6.61
CA LYS A 101 12.23 -21.86 5.41
C LYS A 101 11.73 -23.29 5.64
#